data_AF-A0A5J4Q9S6-F1
#
_entry.id   AF-A0A5J4Q9S6-F1
#
_cell.length_a   1.000
_cell.length_b   1.000
_cell.length_c   1.000
_cell.angle_alpha   90.00
_cell.angle_beta   90.00
_cell.angle_gamma   90.00
#
_symmetry.space_group_name_H-M   'P 1'
#
loop_
_entity.id
_entity.type
_entity.pdbx_description
1 polymer ?
#
loop_
_entity_poly.entity_id
_entity_poly.type
_entity_poly.pdbx_seq_one_letter_code
_entity_poly.pdbx_strand_id
1 'polypeptide(L)'
;NKTYRYLLAHNRESEYKATQYYITFRFQTELQKIRGYQYPILVPTAVASTIKAKNYIKTISFDKTQDNFVEKWLDQVFIEALQIRDDNKFAEPQSGTVNLRFSDDVPQRYEVHVIGFDYQVQGVVQYTSQ
;
A
#
# COMPACT_ATOMS: atom_id res chain seq x y z
N ASN A 1 -7.05 -14.19 -7.31
CA ASN A 1 -8.10 -13.14 -7.23
C ASN A 1 -9.47 -13.81 -7.04
N LYS A 2 -10.15 -13.60 -5.90
CA LYS A 2 -11.45 -14.25 -5.59
C LYS A 2 -12.60 -13.69 -6.44
N THR A 3 -12.59 -12.39 -6.71
CA THR A 3 -13.57 -11.69 -7.56
C THR A 3 -13.55 -12.22 -8.98
N TYR A 4 -12.37 -12.40 -9.57
CA TYR A 4 -12.24 -12.99 -10.91
C TYR A 4 -12.85 -14.40 -10.99
N ARG A 5 -12.56 -15.26 -10.01
CA ARG A 5 -13.12 -16.62 -9.96
C ARG A 5 -14.64 -16.63 -9.85
N TYR A 6 -15.22 -15.71 -9.05
CA TYR A 6 -16.66 -15.54 -8.94
C TYR A 6 -17.27 -15.11 -10.28
N LEU A 7 -16.73 -14.07 -10.91
CA LEU A 7 -17.24 -13.55 -12.18
C LEU A 7 -17.15 -14.61 -13.28
N LEU A 8 -16.04 -15.35 -13.35
CA LEU A 8 -15.86 -16.45 -14.29
C LEU A 8 -16.91 -17.56 -14.09
N ALA A 9 -17.18 -17.96 -12.84
CA ALA A 9 -18.18 -18.99 -12.52
C ALA A 9 -19.62 -18.58 -12.87
N HIS A 10 -19.88 -17.28 -13.02
CA HIS A 10 -21.20 -16.74 -13.35
C HIS A 10 -21.26 -16.17 -14.78
N ASN A 11 -20.27 -16.44 -15.65
CA ASN A 11 -20.19 -15.92 -17.02
C ASN A 11 -20.22 -14.37 -17.10
N ARG A 12 -19.71 -13.69 -16.08
CA ARG A 12 -19.63 -12.22 -15.96
C ARG A 12 -18.20 -11.70 -16.11
N GLU A 13 -17.35 -12.40 -16.87
CA GLU A 13 -15.93 -12.07 -17.01
C GLU A 13 -15.68 -10.68 -17.61
N SER A 14 -16.59 -10.21 -18.48
CA SER A 14 -16.54 -8.88 -19.10
C SER A 14 -16.67 -7.74 -18.09
N GLU A 15 -17.18 -8.01 -16.90
CA GLU A 15 -17.31 -7.04 -15.81
C GLU A 15 -16.03 -6.92 -14.97
N TYR A 16 -15.03 -7.80 -15.18
CA TYR A 16 -13.81 -7.79 -14.39
C TYR A 16 -13.00 -6.50 -14.59
N LYS A 17 -12.68 -5.83 -13.49
CA LYS A 17 -11.75 -4.70 -13.44
C LYS A 17 -10.54 -5.09 -12.60
N ALA A 18 -9.35 -4.98 -13.20
CA ALA A 18 -8.11 -5.10 -12.43
C ALA A 18 -8.03 -3.98 -11.37
N THR A 19 -7.26 -4.18 -10.30
CA THR A 19 -6.99 -3.12 -9.32
C THR A 19 -6.35 -1.92 -10.03
N GLN A 20 -7.06 -0.80 -10.08
CA GLN A 20 -6.62 0.41 -10.81
C GLN A 20 -5.91 1.40 -9.89
N TYR A 21 -6.21 1.33 -8.60
CA TYR A 21 -5.80 2.29 -7.57
C TYR A 21 -5.05 1.60 -6.45
N TYR A 22 -3.93 2.17 -6.02
CA TYR A 22 -2.99 1.52 -5.11
C TYR A 22 -2.12 2.52 -4.36
N ILE A 23 -1.42 2.04 -3.33
CA ILE A 23 -0.41 2.79 -2.58
C ILE A 23 0.91 2.03 -2.68
N THR A 24 1.96 2.69 -3.15
CA THR A 24 3.33 2.16 -3.05
C THR A 24 4.07 2.91 -1.97
N PHE A 25 5.06 2.25 -1.37
CA PHE A 25 5.94 2.89 -0.40
C PHE A 25 7.37 2.38 -0.53
N ARG A 26 8.30 3.20 -0.07
CA ARG A 26 9.72 2.86 0.00
C ARG A 26 10.30 3.42 1.27
N PHE A 27 10.84 2.54 2.10
CA PHE A 27 11.67 2.95 3.22
C PHE A 27 13.10 3.15 2.76
N GLN A 28 13.73 4.18 3.32
CA GLN A 28 15.17 4.32 3.38
C GLN A 28 15.60 3.87 4.77
N THR A 29 16.54 2.93 4.84
CA THR A 29 17.04 2.38 6.09
C THR A 29 18.55 2.58 6.21
N GLU A 30 19.02 2.70 7.45
CA GLU A 30 20.43 2.72 7.81
C GLU A 30 20.72 1.58 8.79
N LEU A 31 21.92 1.01 8.69
CA LEU A 31 22.41 -0.01 9.62
C LEU A 31 22.88 0.64 10.92
N GLN A 32 22.28 0.25 12.03
CA GLN A 32 22.68 0.67 13.37
C GLN A 32 23.29 -0.50 14.14
N LYS A 33 24.54 -0.34 14.58
CA LYS A 33 25.21 -1.31 15.46
C LYS A 33 24.86 -1.00 16.91
N ILE A 34 24.15 -1.93 17.55
CA ILE A 34 23.81 -1.82 18.98
C ILE A 34 24.79 -2.67 19.79
N ARG A 35 25.33 -2.10 20.88
CA ARG A 35 26.19 -2.85 21.82
C ARG A 35 25.39 -3.99 22.44
N GLY A 36 25.93 -5.21 22.40
CA GLY A 36 25.28 -6.42 22.91
C GLY A 36 24.51 -7.23 21.86
N TYR A 37 24.36 -6.72 20.64
CA TYR A 37 23.79 -7.48 19.51
C TYR A 37 24.90 -7.91 18.55
N GLN A 38 24.87 -9.18 18.13
CA GLN A 38 25.82 -9.73 17.18
C GLN A 38 25.62 -9.17 15.75
N TYR A 39 24.40 -8.79 15.41
CA TYR A 39 24.03 -8.29 14.08
C TYR A 39 23.48 -6.86 14.17
N PRO A 40 23.84 -5.98 13.22
CA PRO A 40 23.27 -4.64 13.14
C PRO A 40 21.78 -4.71 12.83
N ILE A 41 21.02 -3.75 13.34
CA ILE A 41 19.59 -3.58 13.05
C ILE A 41 19.39 -2.53 11.95
N LEU A 42 18.28 -2.61 11.23
CA LEU A 42 17.89 -1.59 10.27
C LEU A 42 16.98 -0.58 10.96
N VAL A 43 17.34 0.69 10.87
CA VAL A 43 16.55 1.79 11.39
C VAL A 43 16.05 2.62 10.21
N PRO A 44 14.73 2.83 10.07
CA PRO A 44 14.20 3.68 9.01
C PRO A 44 14.62 5.12 9.24
N THR A 45 15.08 5.78 8.19
CA THR A 45 15.49 7.19 8.22
C THR A 45 14.59 8.08 7.39
N ALA A 46 13.92 7.51 6.40
CA ALA A 46 12.86 8.15 5.66
C ALA A 46 11.89 7.13 5.06
N VAL A 47 10.72 7.60 4.67
CA VAL A 47 9.73 6.85 3.90
C VAL A 47 9.08 7.77 2.89
N ALA A 48 8.91 7.27 1.66
CA ALA A 48 8.16 7.94 0.62
C ALA A 48 7.07 7.02 0.11
N SER A 49 5.88 7.57 -0.13
CA SER A 49 4.75 6.83 -0.69
C SER A 49 4.14 7.56 -1.86
N THR A 50 3.66 6.78 -2.83
CA THR A 50 2.86 7.26 -3.95
C THR A 50 1.49 6.61 -3.89
N ILE A 51 0.46 7.45 -3.86
CA ILE A 51 -0.94 7.08 -3.83
C ILE A 51 -1.50 7.37 -5.21
N LYS A 52 -1.99 6.33 -5.89
CA LYS A 52 -2.71 6.45 -7.16
C LYS A 52 -4.19 6.23 -6.88
N ALA A 53 -4.94 7.30 -6.73
CA ALA A 53 -6.38 7.32 -6.57
C ALA A 53 -7.09 7.52 -7.92
N LYS A 54 -8.42 7.47 -7.93
CA LYS A 54 -9.23 7.63 -9.14
C LYS A 54 -9.04 8.98 -9.83
N ASN A 55 -8.95 10.04 -9.04
CA ASN A 55 -8.93 11.41 -9.54
C ASN A 55 -7.58 12.11 -9.33
N TYR A 56 -6.62 11.48 -8.63
CA TYR A 56 -5.36 12.12 -8.30
C TYR A 56 -4.22 11.12 -8.12
N ILE A 57 -3.00 11.64 -8.27
CA ILE A 57 -1.78 11.00 -7.79
C ILE A 57 -1.19 11.91 -6.72
N LYS A 58 -0.95 11.36 -5.53
CA LYS A 58 -0.37 12.08 -4.39
C LYS A 58 0.92 11.40 -3.98
N THR A 59 1.95 12.19 -3.69
CA THR A 59 3.19 11.70 -3.08
C THR A 59 3.30 12.30 -1.68
N ILE A 60 3.62 11.45 -0.70
CA ILE A 60 3.89 11.86 0.69
C ILE A 60 5.27 11.35 1.10
N SER A 61 5.97 12.11 1.93
CA SER A 61 7.28 11.73 2.44
C SER A 61 7.47 12.20 3.88
N PHE A 62 8.08 11.34 4.68
CA PHE A 62 8.38 11.57 6.09
C PHE A 62 9.80 11.11 6.38
N ASP A 63 10.50 11.78 7.29
CA ASP A 63 11.88 11.45 7.63
C ASP A 63 12.16 11.62 9.13
N LYS A 64 13.33 11.14 9.55
CA LYS A 64 13.80 11.15 10.93
C LYS A 64 13.96 12.54 11.55
N THR A 65 13.81 13.63 10.78
CA THR A 65 13.80 14.99 11.35
C THR A 65 12.49 15.32 12.05
N GLN A 66 11.44 14.54 11.78
CA GLN A 66 10.13 14.67 12.40
C GLN A 66 9.98 13.63 13.51
N ASP A 67 9.53 14.04 14.69
CA ASP A 67 9.19 13.09 15.75
C ASP A 67 8.07 12.14 15.29
N ASN A 68 8.25 10.84 15.55
CA ASN A 68 7.31 9.76 15.22
C ASN A 68 6.90 9.78 13.74
N PHE A 69 7.88 9.95 12.85
CA PHE A 69 7.64 10.10 11.41
C PHE A 69 7.00 8.86 10.77
N VAL A 70 7.29 7.67 11.29
CA VAL A 70 6.72 6.42 10.81
C VAL A 70 5.24 6.34 11.17
N GLU A 71 4.89 6.70 12.40
CA GLU A 71 3.52 6.75 12.90
C GLU A 71 2.69 7.77 12.11
N LYS A 72 3.22 8.98 11.91
CA LYS A 72 2.58 10.02 11.08
C LYS A 72 2.39 9.57 9.63
N TRP A 73 3.37 8.87 9.08
CA TRP A 73 3.26 8.28 7.75
C TRP A 73 2.16 7.21 7.71
N LEU A 74 2.10 6.31 8.68
CA LEU A 74 1.07 5.27 8.80
C LEU A 74 -0.33 5.90 8.87
N ASP A 75 -0.52 6.93 9.67
CA ASP A 75 -1.80 7.65 9.78
C ASP A 75 -2.26 8.18 8.42
N GLN A 76 -1.36 8.81 7.66
CA GLN A 76 -1.68 9.29 6.30
C GLN A 76 -1.98 8.14 5.33
N VAL A 77 -1.19 7.06 5.37
CA VAL A 77 -1.44 5.88 4.53
C VAL A 77 -2.80 5.26 4.81
N PHE A 78 -3.22 5.18 6.08
CA PHE A 78 -4.53 4.64 6.43
C PHE A 78 -5.68 5.52 5.95
N ILE A 79 -5.56 6.84 6.04
CA ILE A 79 -6.55 7.78 5.49
C ILE A 79 -6.70 7.57 3.98
N GLU A 80 -5.58 7.53 3.25
CA GLU A 80 -5.60 7.33 1.80
C GLU A 80 -6.10 5.91 1.43
N ALA A 81 -5.78 4.89 2.23
CA ALA A 81 -6.22 3.52 2.02
C ALA A 81 -7.75 3.38 2.05
N LEU A 82 -8.44 4.17 2.88
CA LEU A 82 -9.91 4.21 2.89
C LEU A 82 -10.46 4.72 1.55
N GLN A 83 -9.87 5.79 1.01
CA GLN A 83 -10.25 6.33 -0.29
C GLN A 83 -9.95 5.33 -1.42
N ILE A 84 -8.76 4.71 -1.40
CA ILE A 84 -8.35 3.71 -2.41
C ILE A 84 -9.27 2.48 -2.39
N ARG A 85 -9.72 2.06 -1.21
CA ARG A 85 -10.72 1.01 -1.08
C ARG A 85 -12.01 1.42 -1.78
N ASP A 86 -12.49 2.63 -1.55
CA ASP A 86 -13.75 3.12 -2.11
C ASP A 86 -13.65 3.35 -3.63
N ASP A 87 -12.51 3.84 -4.11
CA ASP A 87 -12.23 4.00 -5.55
C ASP A 87 -12.16 2.66 -6.29
N ASN A 88 -11.72 1.59 -5.62
CA ASN A 88 -11.67 0.24 -6.17
C ASN A 88 -12.99 -0.54 -6.02
N LYS A 89 -14.03 0.02 -5.36
CA LYS A 89 -15.35 -0.63 -5.32
C LYS A 89 -15.90 -0.70 -6.74
N PHE A 90 -16.44 -1.86 -7.10
CA PHE A 90 -17.20 -1.99 -8.34
C PHE A 90 -18.41 -1.04 -8.26
N ALA A 91 -18.57 -0.18 -9.27
CA ALA A 91 -19.67 0.77 -9.33
C ALA A 91 -21.01 0.03 -9.29
N GLU A 92 -21.96 0.54 -8.51
CA GLU A 92 -23.35 0.12 -8.62
C GLU A 92 -23.87 0.40 -10.04
N PRO A 93 -24.71 -0.48 -10.60
CA PRO A 93 -25.29 -0.25 -11.91
C PRO A 93 -26.06 1.07 -11.90
N GLN A 94 -25.87 1.86 -12.96
CA GLN A 94 -26.51 3.15 -13.12
C GLN A 94 -28.03 2.98 -13.06
N SER A 95 -28.64 3.73 -12.14
CA SER A 95 -30.08 3.74 -11.86
C SER A 95 -30.89 3.90 -13.14
N GLY A 96 -31.68 2.87 -13.47
CA GLY A 96 -32.50 2.81 -14.68
C GLY A 96 -33.14 1.43 -14.91
N THR A 97 -32.60 0.37 -14.31
CA THR A 97 -33.23 -0.95 -14.32
C THR A 97 -33.67 -1.32 -12.90
N VAL A 98 -34.97 -1.36 -12.69
CA VAL A 98 -35.58 -1.77 -11.42
C VAL A 98 -35.39 -3.28 -11.26
N ASN A 99 -34.30 -3.70 -10.61
CA ASN A 99 -34.25 -4.90 -9.75
C ASN A 99 -32.86 -5.12 -9.14
N LEU A 100 -32.75 -4.90 -7.81
CA LEU A 100 -32.03 -5.73 -6.83
C LEU A 100 -30.48 -5.72 -6.77
N ARG A 101 -29.94 -4.94 -5.81
CA ARG A 101 -28.78 -5.26 -4.93
C ARG A 101 -27.55 -5.88 -5.64
N PHE A 102 -26.70 -5.07 -6.27
CA PHE A 102 -25.64 -5.60 -7.14
C PHE A 102 -24.18 -5.36 -6.72
N SER A 103 -23.88 -4.53 -5.72
CA SER A 103 -22.49 -4.31 -5.26
C SER A 103 -22.05 -5.27 -4.15
N ASP A 104 -22.97 -5.71 -3.30
CA ASP A 104 -22.68 -6.57 -2.12
C ASP A 104 -22.49 -8.06 -2.47
N ASP A 105 -23.03 -8.54 -3.60
CA ASP A 105 -23.01 -9.98 -3.96
C ASP A 105 -21.72 -10.44 -4.63
N VAL A 106 -20.90 -9.51 -5.14
CA VAL A 106 -19.59 -9.84 -5.70
C VAL A 106 -18.58 -9.86 -4.55
N PRO A 107 -17.99 -11.02 -4.19
CA PRO A 107 -17.05 -11.08 -3.08
C PRO A 107 -15.80 -10.25 -3.43
N GLN A 108 -15.69 -9.07 -2.81
CA GLN A 108 -14.53 -8.20 -2.93
C GLN A 108 -13.62 -8.43 -1.74
N ARG A 109 -12.33 -8.60 -2.01
CA ARG A 109 -11.31 -8.40 -0.98
C ARG A 109 -10.87 -6.95 -1.06
N TYR A 110 -11.12 -6.20 0.01
CA TYR A 110 -10.63 -4.83 0.19
C TYR A 110 -9.11 -4.80 0.46
N GLU A 111 -8.35 -5.65 -0.23
CA GLU A 111 -6.90 -5.68 -0.14
C GLU A 111 -6.37 -4.45 -0.88
N VAL A 112 -6.05 -3.40 -0.12
CA VAL A 112 -5.25 -2.30 -0.61
C VAL A 112 -3.88 -2.86 -0.89
N HIS A 113 -3.46 -2.84 -2.16
CA HIS A 113 -2.12 -3.27 -2.52
C HIS A 113 -1.16 -2.22 -1.99
N VAL A 114 -0.48 -2.55 -0.91
CA VAL A 114 0.58 -1.78 -0.28
C VAL A 114 1.89 -2.47 -0.62
N ILE A 115 2.58 -1.99 -1.66
CA ILE A 115 3.80 -2.61 -2.18
C ILE A 115 5.01 -1.81 -1.68
N GLY A 116 5.89 -2.50 -0.96
CA GLY A 116 7.07 -1.92 -0.32
C GLY A 116 8.38 -2.44 -0.88
N PHE A 117 9.36 -1.55 -1.01
CA PHE A 117 10.77 -1.89 -1.27
C PHE A 117 11.66 -1.25 -0.19
N ASP A 118 12.65 -1.99 0.31
CA ASP A 118 13.69 -1.45 1.20
C ASP A 118 14.90 -1.00 0.37
N TYR A 119 15.47 0.16 0.71
CA TYR A 119 16.74 0.62 0.17
C TYR A 119 17.72 0.88 1.31
N GLN A 120 18.80 0.09 1.29
CA GLN A 120 19.87 0.21 2.28
C GLN A 120 20.93 1.17 1.77
N VAL A 121 21.24 2.20 2.57
CA VAL A 121 22.44 3.00 2.35
C VAL A 121 23.62 2.19 2.89
N GLN A 122 24.44 1.61 2.00
CA GLN A 122 25.66 0.92 2.41
C GLN A 122 26.67 1.92 3.00
N GLY A 123 26.76 1.95 4.33
CA GLY A 123 27.93 2.51 5.02
C GLY A 123 29.08 1.52 4.93
N VAL A 124 30.26 1.96 4.48
CA VAL A 124 31.49 1.16 4.47
C VAL A 124 31.85 0.82 5.91
N VAL A 125 31.54 -0.40 6.34
CA VAL A 125 32.03 -0.91 7.64
C VAL A 125 33.47 -1.37 7.43
N GLN A 126 34.43 -0.54 7.86
CA GLN A 126 35.83 -0.99 7.95
C GLN A 126 35.94 -2.01 9.09
N TYR A 127 36.26 -3.26 8.74
CA TYR A 127 36.66 -4.26 9.70
C TYR A 127 38.14 -4.04 10.04
N THR A 128 38.42 -3.39 11.16
CA THR A 128 39.74 -3.51 11.78
C THR A 128 39.76 -4.82 12.56
N SER A 129 40.53 -5.80 12.07
CA SER A 129 40.92 -6.96 12.86
C SER A 129 41.80 -6.47 14.02
N GLN A 130 41.44 -6.84 15.25
CA GLN A 130 42.40 -6.92 16.34
C GLN A 130 43.11 -8.28 16.28
#